data_AF-A0A1B3LW16-F1
#
_entry.id   AF-A0A1B3LW16-F1
#
_cell.length_a   1.000
_cell.length_b   1.000
_cell.length_c   1.000
_cell.angle_alpha   90.00
_cell.angle_beta   90.00
_cell.angle_gamma   90.00
#
_symmetry.space_group_name_H-M   'P 1'
#
loop_
_entity.id
_entity.type
_entity.pdbx_description
1 polymer ?
#
loop_
_entity_poly.entity_id
_entity_poly.type
_entity_poly.pdbx_seq_one_letter_code
_entity_poly.pdbx_strand_id
1 'polypeptide(L)'
;MTLTIRPFSTARCTRTLVLLGALFAVLCGASAQAQRMDWDGLTQLAQSRAAGTYQANSDKLPAELASITYDQLRDIRFKPEQSLWRADALPFEAQFFHLGLYQTEPVRIHELMPDGRVNHLPYRGADFDVGKNTFNPASWGDLGHAGFRLHYPLNGQAYKDELVVFQGASYFRALGAGQQYGLSARGLAIDTVGGSGEEFPRFTEFWLQRPAAGATDVTVFALLESPRATGAYRFVIRPGQQTTTTVNARIFLRAGAGPVNTLGIAPLTSMFLTGENQPSARDFRPEVHDSDGLMMVTGEGEWLWRPLQRPTSVTVSSFTMQNPRGFGLMQRDRSFASFEDVEARYERRPSAWVKPLGDWGPGRVELVQLSAPDETHDNIVAYWVPAALPAPGQPLEVAYELAWQGDAQQRPPSSWVTQSRRGYGYTRLSAEEQGRQPQYVLDFTGPALDALPAGATVKAVVSANANGRVLQTLAYPNPATRTWRVTLRVERVDATQPVELRAFLQHNNDTVSETWTHLLLPE
;
A
#
# COMPACT_ATOMS: atom_id res chain seq x y z
N MET A 1 6.21 87.40 -59.64
CA MET A 1 7.43 86.61 -59.85
C MET A 1 8.29 86.74 -58.60
N THR A 2 8.64 85.74 -57.80
CA THR A 2 8.43 84.28 -57.84
C THR A 2 8.75 83.84 -56.41
N LEU A 3 7.89 83.03 -55.79
CA LEU A 3 8.12 82.48 -54.45
C LEU A 3 8.84 81.13 -54.61
N THR A 4 10.07 80.98 -54.12
CA THR A 4 10.70 79.65 -53.94
C THR A 4 11.86 79.72 -52.96
N ILE A 5 11.66 79.33 -51.69
CA ILE A 5 12.74 78.86 -50.81
C ILE A 5 12.25 77.65 -50.00
N ARG A 6 13.14 76.66 -49.94
CA ARG A 6 13.02 75.24 -49.54
C ARG A 6 12.80 75.01 -48.04
N PRO A 7 12.31 73.82 -47.64
CA PRO A 7 12.63 73.25 -46.35
C PRO A 7 13.57 72.02 -46.41
N PHE A 8 14.52 72.07 -45.49
CA PHE A 8 15.01 71.02 -44.59
C PHE A 8 15.62 69.71 -45.14
N SER A 9 16.91 69.55 -44.80
CA SER A 9 17.61 68.28 -44.73
C SER A 9 17.68 67.74 -43.29
N THR A 10 17.68 66.42 -43.21
CA THR A 10 18.41 65.54 -42.27
C THR A 10 18.20 65.71 -40.76
N ALA A 11 17.60 64.70 -40.12
CA ALA A 11 18.34 63.58 -39.51
C ALA A 11 17.44 62.76 -38.57
N ARG A 12 17.84 61.49 -38.38
CA ARG A 12 17.43 60.52 -37.33
C ARG A 12 16.31 59.55 -37.71
N CYS A 13 16.70 58.34 -38.11
CA CYS A 13 16.00 57.12 -37.71
C CYS A 13 16.91 55.90 -37.85
N THR A 14 17.81 55.71 -36.88
CA THR A 14 18.67 54.51 -36.81
C THR A 14 18.92 54.11 -35.35
N ARG A 15 17.85 54.09 -34.54
CA ARG A 15 17.90 53.57 -33.16
C ARG A 15 16.76 52.61 -32.79
N THR A 16 15.84 52.30 -33.71
CA THR A 16 14.64 51.52 -33.38
C THR A 16 14.72 50.04 -33.78
N LEU A 17 15.72 49.61 -34.57
CA LEU A 17 15.84 48.20 -34.99
C LEU A 17 16.69 47.31 -34.08
N VAL A 18 17.50 47.86 -33.17
CA VAL A 18 18.36 47.06 -32.27
C VAL A 18 17.60 46.60 -31.00
N LEU A 19 16.53 47.30 -30.62
CA LEU A 19 15.73 46.98 -29.42
C LEU A 19 14.69 45.87 -29.64
N LEU A 20 14.21 45.62 -30.87
CA LEU A 20 13.31 44.49 -31.14
C LEU A 20 14.06 43.14 -31.25
N GLY A 21 15.31 43.13 -31.71
CA GLY A 21 16.13 41.91 -31.77
C GLY A 21 16.57 41.40 -30.40
N ALA A 22 16.83 42.31 -29.46
CA ALA A 22 17.20 41.96 -28.09
C ALA A 22 16.02 41.41 -27.26
N LEU A 23 14.79 41.86 -27.53
CA LEU A 23 13.60 41.36 -26.83
C LEU A 23 13.20 39.94 -27.30
N PHE A 24 13.40 39.63 -28.58
CA PHE A 24 13.17 38.27 -29.11
C PHE A 24 14.25 37.27 -28.69
N ALA A 25 15.51 37.70 -28.49
CA ALA A 25 16.57 36.84 -27.99
C ALA A 25 16.41 36.48 -26.49
N VAL A 26 15.78 37.35 -25.69
CA VAL A 26 15.45 37.06 -24.27
C VAL A 26 14.21 36.17 -24.14
N LEU A 27 13.27 36.23 -25.09
CA LEU A 27 12.09 35.36 -25.13
C LEU A 27 12.33 33.98 -25.79
N CYS A 28 13.35 33.83 -26.63
CA CYS A 28 13.79 32.53 -27.16
C CYS A 28 14.91 31.85 -26.34
N GLY A 29 15.44 32.52 -25.31
CA GLY A 29 16.41 31.95 -24.36
C GLY A 29 15.78 31.23 -23.16
N ALA A 30 14.46 31.31 -23.00
CA ALA A 30 13.71 30.65 -21.92
C ALA A 30 13.18 29.25 -22.31
N SER A 31 13.47 28.78 -23.52
CA SER A 31 13.18 27.43 -23.98
C SER A 31 14.43 26.57 -23.83
N ALA A 32 14.36 25.57 -22.94
CA ALA A 32 15.38 24.55 -22.63
C ALA A 32 16.41 24.85 -21.52
N GLN A 33 16.05 25.59 -20.47
CA GLN A 33 16.56 25.21 -19.15
C GLN A 33 15.91 23.87 -18.83
N ALA A 34 16.64 22.76 -19.00
CA ALA A 34 16.20 21.45 -18.54
C ALA A 34 15.67 21.62 -17.11
N GLN A 35 14.37 21.36 -16.91
CA GLN A 35 13.77 21.40 -15.58
C GLN A 35 14.62 20.49 -14.70
N ARG A 36 15.28 21.07 -13.72
CA ARG A 36 15.99 20.30 -12.70
C ARG A 36 14.98 19.91 -11.65
N MET A 37 15.03 18.66 -11.21
CA MET A 37 14.17 18.15 -10.15
C MET A 37 15.03 17.47 -9.08
N ASP A 38 14.67 17.70 -7.83
CA ASP A 38 15.16 17.00 -6.66
C ASP A 38 14.03 16.90 -5.63
N TRP A 39 14.36 16.41 -4.43
CA TRP A 39 13.38 16.21 -3.37
C TRP A 39 12.70 17.51 -2.91
N ASP A 40 13.46 18.60 -2.81
CA ASP A 40 12.93 19.88 -2.36
C ASP A 40 12.12 20.56 -3.47
N GLY A 41 12.55 20.43 -4.74
CA GLY A 41 11.77 20.85 -5.90
C GLY A 41 10.41 20.15 -5.98
N LEU A 42 10.36 18.83 -5.76
CA LEU A 42 9.11 18.08 -5.72
C LEU A 42 8.23 18.49 -4.52
N THR A 43 8.85 18.75 -3.37
CA THR A 43 8.14 19.25 -2.19
C THR A 43 7.48 20.60 -2.45
N GLN A 44 8.23 21.53 -3.06
CA GLN A 44 7.71 22.85 -3.44
C GLN A 44 6.59 22.73 -4.47
N LEU A 45 6.70 21.80 -5.43
CA LEU A 45 5.64 21.51 -6.38
C LEU A 45 4.36 21.04 -5.67
N ALA A 46 4.45 20.06 -4.77
CA ALA A 46 3.30 19.57 -4.00
C ALA A 46 2.67 20.70 -3.16
N GLN A 47 3.48 21.47 -2.43
CA GLN A 47 2.99 22.60 -1.63
C GLN A 47 2.30 23.67 -2.49
N SER A 48 2.87 24.00 -3.65
CA SER A 48 2.28 24.94 -4.61
C SER A 48 0.93 24.44 -5.13
N ARG A 49 0.82 23.15 -5.46
CA ARG A 49 -0.45 22.53 -5.85
C ARG A 49 -1.46 22.60 -4.72
N ALA A 50 -1.05 22.40 -3.46
CA ALA A 50 -1.93 22.46 -2.30
C ALA A 50 -2.58 23.83 -2.07
N ALA A 51 -1.92 24.91 -2.52
CA ALA A 51 -2.42 26.28 -2.42
C ALA A 51 -3.51 26.62 -3.44
N GLY A 52 -3.67 25.80 -4.49
CA GLY A 52 -4.71 25.95 -5.50
C GLY A 52 -5.85 24.93 -5.37
N THR A 53 -6.94 25.19 -6.08
CA THR A 53 -8.04 24.23 -6.25
C THR A 53 -7.57 22.99 -6.96
N TYR A 54 -8.06 21.82 -6.55
CA TYR A 54 -7.81 20.57 -7.25
C TYR A 54 -8.29 20.65 -8.71
N GLN A 55 -7.44 20.20 -9.63
CA GLN A 55 -7.76 20.09 -11.05
C GLN A 55 -7.81 18.62 -11.42
N ALA A 56 -9.02 18.10 -11.60
CA ALA A 56 -9.20 16.74 -12.10
C ALA A 56 -8.66 16.63 -13.53
N ASN A 57 -8.16 15.45 -13.89
CA ASN A 57 -7.74 15.21 -15.27
C ASN A 57 -8.95 15.31 -16.21
N SER A 58 -8.85 16.16 -17.24
CA SER A 58 -9.89 16.34 -18.26
C SER A 58 -9.56 15.64 -19.58
N ASP A 59 -8.40 14.99 -19.69
CA ASP A 59 -7.96 14.28 -20.89
C ASP A 59 -8.94 13.16 -21.20
N LYS A 60 -9.43 13.13 -22.44
CA LYS A 60 -10.31 12.06 -22.92
C LYS A 60 -9.47 11.01 -23.63
N LEU A 61 -9.70 9.75 -23.26
CA LEU A 61 -9.17 8.64 -24.02
C LEU A 61 -9.68 8.67 -25.48
N PRO A 62 -8.88 8.20 -26.44
CA PRO A 62 -9.36 7.80 -27.76
C PRO A 62 -10.62 6.91 -27.65
N ALA A 63 -11.55 7.06 -28.59
CA ALA A 63 -12.85 6.38 -28.53
C ALA A 63 -12.73 4.85 -28.43
N GLU A 64 -11.73 4.29 -29.09
CA GLU A 64 -11.41 2.86 -29.08
C GLU A 64 -10.95 2.38 -27.70
N LEU A 65 -10.19 3.21 -26.97
CA LEU A 65 -9.77 2.90 -25.59
C LEU A 65 -10.87 3.17 -24.56
N ALA A 66 -11.72 4.18 -24.82
CA ALA A 66 -12.88 4.47 -23.97
C ALA A 66 -13.93 3.34 -23.99
N SER A 67 -13.96 2.54 -25.06
CA SER A 67 -14.88 1.41 -25.25
C SER A 67 -14.19 0.04 -25.19
N ILE A 68 -12.94 -0.01 -24.73
CA ILE A 68 -12.15 -1.24 -24.70
C ILE A 68 -12.75 -2.28 -23.75
N THR A 69 -12.80 -3.54 -24.20
CA THR A 69 -13.21 -4.67 -23.36
C THR A 69 -12.03 -5.23 -22.56
N TYR A 70 -12.33 -6.04 -21.54
CA TYR A 70 -11.29 -6.71 -20.75
C TYR A 70 -10.35 -7.57 -21.61
N ASP A 71 -10.89 -8.39 -22.51
CA ASP A 71 -10.08 -9.26 -23.37
C ASP A 71 -9.17 -8.45 -24.30
N GLN A 72 -9.68 -7.34 -24.85
CA GLN A 72 -8.90 -6.44 -25.71
C GLN A 72 -7.77 -5.76 -24.93
N LEU A 73 -8.03 -5.27 -23.72
CA LEU A 73 -7.00 -4.66 -22.87
C LEU A 73 -5.92 -5.66 -22.48
N ARG A 74 -6.32 -6.89 -22.09
CA ARG A 74 -5.38 -7.97 -21.74
C ARG A 74 -4.47 -8.38 -22.89
N ASP A 75 -4.92 -8.21 -24.13
CA ASP A 75 -4.13 -8.54 -25.32
C ASP A 75 -3.04 -7.50 -25.62
N ILE A 76 -3.15 -6.29 -25.06
CA ILE A 76 -2.11 -5.25 -25.18
C ILE A 76 -0.94 -5.58 -24.25
N ARG A 77 0.26 -5.71 -24.82
CA ARG A 77 1.47 -6.10 -24.08
C ARG A 77 2.61 -5.12 -24.34
N PHE A 78 3.30 -4.70 -23.29
CA PHE A 78 4.55 -3.95 -23.43
C PHE A 78 5.64 -4.85 -24.02
N LYS A 79 6.43 -4.32 -24.94
CA LYS A 79 7.56 -5.02 -25.59
C LYS A 79 8.80 -4.98 -24.68
N PRO A 80 9.26 -6.11 -24.11
CA PRO A 80 10.35 -6.10 -23.13
C PRO A 80 11.66 -5.49 -23.65
N GLU A 81 11.92 -5.57 -24.96
CA GLU A 81 13.07 -4.94 -25.60
C GLU A 81 13.06 -3.40 -25.54
N GLN A 82 11.89 -2.79 -25.33
CA GLN A 82 11.72 -1.33 -25.17
C GLN A 82 11.80 -0.89 -23.70
N SER A 83 12.11 -1.81 -22.76
CA SER A 83 12.21 -1.45 -21.34
C SER A 83 13.23 -0.35 -21.12
N LEU A 84 12.86 0.66 -20.32
CA LEU A 84 13.78 1.72 -19.91
C LEU A 84 15.02 1.09 -19.25
N TRP A 85 16.20 1.61 -19.59
CA TRP A 85 17.53 1.19 -19.11
C TRP A 85 18.04 -0.18 -19.57
N ARG A 86 17.27 -0.90 -20.39
CA ARG A 86 17.71 -2.19 -20.94
C ARG A 86 18.91 -2.05 -21.89
N ALA A 87 18.86 -1.06 -22.79
CA ALA A 87 19.95 -0.79 -23.74
C ALA A 87 21.24 -0.35 -23.04
N ASP A 88 21.13 0.27 -21.86
CA ASP A 88 22.24 0.70 -21.01
C ASP A 88 22.77 -0.44 -20.12
N ALA A 89 22.16 -1.63 -20.18
CA ALA A 89 22.50 -2.81 -19.37
C ALA A 89 22.50 -2.55 -17.85
N LEU A 90 21.61 -1.68 -17.36
CA LEU A 90 21.51 -1.37 -15.93
C LEU A 90 20.82 -2.51 -15.16
N PRO A 91 21.01 -2.64 -13.83
CA PRO A 91 20.42 -3.73 -13.05
C PRO A 91 18.89 -3.67 -12.97
N PHE A 92 18.31 -2.47 -12.99
CA PHE A 92 16.86 -2.27 -13.02
C PHE A 92 16.39 -1.95 -14.44
N GLU A 93 15.17 -2.39 -14.77
CA GLU A 93 14.46 -2.03 -16.01
C GLU A 93 13.06 -1.54 -15.66
N ALA A 94 12.50 -0.60 -16.42
CA ALA A 94 11.11 -0.17 -16.26
C ALA A 94 10.27 -0.50 -17.49
N GLN A 95 9.04 -0.96 -17.27
CA GLN A 95 8.03 -1.19 -18.29
C GLN A 95 6.76 -0.42 -17.94
N PHE A 96 6.02 0.03 -18.95
CA PHE A 96 4.88 0.91 -18.77
C PHE A 96 3.55 0.20 -19.06
N PHE A 97 2.52 0.55 -18.29
CA PHE A 97 1.17 0.03 -18.51
C PHE A 97 0.39 0.91 -19.47
N HIS A 98 -0.37 0.27 -20.34
CA HIS A 98 -1.25 0.94 -21.29
C HIS A 98 -2.55 1.41 -20.59
N LEU A 99 -3.09 2.56 -21.00
CA LEU A 99 -4.42 3.04 -20.55
C LEU A 99 -5.55 2.17 -21.10
N GLY A 100 -6.64 2.08 -20.35
CA GLY A 100 -7.86 1.40 -20.76
C GLY A 100 -8.65 0.84 -19.57
N LEU A 101 -9.94 0.58 -19.84
CA LEU A 101 -10.93 -0.02 -18.93
C LEU A 101 -10.95 0.59 -17.52
N TYR A 102 -10.09 0.12 -16.62
CA TYR A 102 -10.01 0.56 -15.22
C TYR A 102 -9.09 1.76 -15.02
N GLN A 103 -8.11 1.97 -15.91
CA GLN A 103 -7.12 3.04 -15.82
C GLN A 103 -7.28 4.00 -16.99
N THR A 104 -8.14 5.00 -16.80
CA THR A 104 -8.51 5.96 -17.84
C THR A 104 -7.82 7.31 -17.72
N GLU A 105 -7.27 7.60 -16.54
CA GLU A 105 -6.54 8.83 -16.28
C GLU A 105 -5.03 8.57 -16.27
N PRO A 106 -4.25 9.16 -17.19
CA PRO A 106 -2.80 8.96 -17.25
C PRO A 106 -2.06 9.44 -16.00
N VAL A 107 -0.90 8.81 -15.80
CA VAL A 107 0.23 9.35 -15.04
C VAL A 107 1.30 9.82 -16.01
N ARG A 108 1.99 10.92 -15.68
CA ARG A 108 3.19 11.35 -16.41
C ARG A 108 4.41 10.70 -15.78
N ILE A 109 5.32 10.23 -16.62
CA ILE A 109 6.52 9.53 -16.17
C ILE A 109 7.73 10.21 -16.78
N HIS A 110 8.73 10.44 -15.94
CA HIS A 110 9.98 11.05 -16.31
C HIS A 110 11.15 10.17 -15.86
N GLU A 111 12.23 10.20 -16.62
CA GLU A 111 13.54 9.76 -16.14
C GLU A 111 14.24 10.96 -15.46
N LEU A 112 14.75 10.73 -14.27
CA LEU A 112 15.57 11.68 -13.53
C LEU A 112 17.05 11.28 -13.60
N MET A 113 17.84 12.13 -14.24
CA MET A 113 19.28 11.93 -14.37
C MET A 113 20.00 12.26 -13.05
N PRO A 114 21.20 11.70 -12.79
CA PRO A 114 21.95 11.97 -11.56
C PRO A 114 22.32 13.44 -11.32
N ASP A 115 22.37 14.26 -12.37
CA ASP A 115 22.61 15.71 -12.30
C ASP A 115 21.34 16.55 -12.14
N GLY A 116 20.20 15.90 -11.88
CA GLY A 116 18.90 16.52 -11.66
C GLY A 116 18.12 16.81 -12.94
N ARG A 117 18.68 16.58 -14.15
CA ARG A 117 17.93 16.79 -15.40
C ARG A 117 16.76 15.81 -15.52
N VAL A 118 15.61 16.34 -15.93
CA VAL A 118 14.39 15.57 -16.16
C VAL A 118 14.18 15.33 -17.65
N ASN A 119 14.00 14.06 -18.03
CA ASN A 119 13.60 13.65 -19.38
C ASN A 119 12.18 13.09 -19.33
N HIS A 120 11.25 13.69 -20.09
CA HIS A 120 9.90 13.12 -20.24
C HIS A 120 9.94 11.78 -20.98
N LEU A 121 9.19 10.80 -20.47
CA LEU A 121 9.02 9.49 -21.09
C LEU A 121 7.60 9.41 -21.67
N PRO A 122 7.39 9.89 -22.91
CA PRO A 122 6.06 9.92 -23.51
C PRO A 122 5.56 8.51 -23.80
N TYR A 123 4.25 8.35 -23.87
CA TYR A 123 3.64 7.19 -24.51
C TYR A 123 4.11 7.08 -25.97
N ARG A 124 4.48 5.87 -26.37
CA ARG A 124 4.78 5.52 -27.76
C ARG A 124 4.05 4.24 -28.10
N GLY A 125 3.14 4.31 -29.06
CA GLY A 125 2.41 3.13 -29.52
C GLY A 125 3.32 2.00 -30.02
N ALA A 126 4.52 2.33 -30.49
CA ALA A 126 5.52 1.35 -30.92
C ALA A 126 6.07 0.47 -29.78
N ASP A 127 5.97 0.92 -28.53
CA ASP A 127 6.45 0.18 -27.34
C ASP A 127 5.50 -0.96 -26.95
N PHE A 128 4.32 -1.02 -27.57
CA PHE A 128 3.30 -2.01 -27.29
C PHE A 128 3.06 -2.92 -28.50
N ASP A 129 2.81 -4.19 -28.23
CA ASP A 129 2.10 -5.10 -29.12
C ASP A 129 0.61 -5.02 -28.76
N VAL A 130 -0.24 -4.64 -29.72
CA VAL A 130 -1.68 -4.56 -29.50
C VAL A 130 -2.40 -5.86 -29.81
N GLY A 131 -1.68 -6.94 -30.13
CA GLY A 131 -2.22 -8.26 -30.37
C GLY A 131 -3.21 -8.26 -31.53
N LYS A 132 -4.41 -8.79 -31.29
CA LYS A 132 -5.49 -8.91 -32.28
C LYS A 132 -6.33 -7.64 -32.41
N ASN A 133 -6.03 -6.60 -31.63
CA ASN A 133 -6.76 -5.34 -31.73
C ASN A 133 -6.48 -4.65 -33.06
N THR A 134 -7.49 -3.99 -33.63
CA THR A 134 -7.39 -3.23 -34.88
C THR A 134 -7.11 -1.74 -34.64
N PHE A 135 -6.56 -1.39 -33.48
CA PHE A 135 -6.27 -0.01 -33.11
C PHE A 135 -5.13 0.55 -33.97
N ASN A 136 -5.05 1.88 -34.07
CA ASN A 136 -3.90 2.58 -34.64
C ASN A 136 -3.18 3.41 -33.55
N PRO A 137 -2.32 2.80 -32.72
CA PRO A 137 -1.65 3.49 -31.62
C PRO A 137 -0.82 4.71 -32.02
N ALA A 138 -0.35 4.76 -33.28
CA ALA A 138 0.47 5.85 -33.78
C ALA A 138 -0.29 7.18 -33.90
N SER A 139 -1.63 7.16 -33.99
CA SER A 139 -2.44 8.38 -34.14
C SER A 139 -2.73 9.09 -32.81
N TRP A 140 -2.46 8.45 -31.67
CA TRP A 140 -2.89 8.94 -30.37
C TRP A 140 -1.95 9.97 -29.73
N GLY A 141 -0.75 10.16 -30.26
CA GLY A 141 0.25 11.05 -29.65
C GLY A 141 0.68 10.56 -28.26
N ASP A 142 1.06 11.47 -27.36
CA ASP A 142 1.42 11.12 -25.98
C ASP A 142 0.19 11.01 -25.06
N LEU A 143 -0.37 9.81 -24.98
CA LEU A 143 -1.46 9.47 -24.06
C LEU A 143 -1.07 9.54 -22.58
N GLY A 144 0.22 9.51 -22.24
CA GLY A 144 0.69 9.11 -20.92
C GLY A 144 0.53 7.62 -20.66
N HIS A 145 0.72 7.20 -19.41
CA HIS A 145 0.76 5.78 -19.03
C HIS A 145 -0.28 5.50 -17.95
N ALA A 146 -0.75 4.25 -17.84
CA ALA A 146 -1.61 3.82 -16.72
C ALA A 146 -0.83 3.63 -15.41
N GLY A 147 0.49 3.57 -15.50
CA GLY A 147 1.40 3.21 -14.41
C GLY A 147 2.68 2.59 -14.97
N PHE A 148 3.49 2.03 -14.10
CA PHE A 148 4.70 1.31 -14.50
C PHE A 148 5.03 0.18 -13.52
N ARG A 149 5.91 -0.70 -13.98
CA ARG A 149 6.54 -1.74 -13.17
C ARG A 149 8.05 -1.69 -13.32
N LEU A 150 8.77 -1.97 -12.23
CA LEU A 150 10.22 -2.14 -12.25
C LEU A 150 10.55 -3.62 -12.22
N HIS A 151 11.64 -3.97 -12.91
CA HIS A 151 12.18 -5.30 -12.99
C HIS A 151 13.60 -5.36 -12.44
N TYR A 152 13.96 -6.45 -11.79
CA TYR A 152 15.28 -6.72 -11.21
C TYR A 152 15.54 -8.24 -11.21
N PRO A 153 16.80 -8.72 -11.31
CA PRO A 153 17.11 -10.15 -11.18
C PRO A 153 16.92 -10.64 -9.74
N LEU A 154 15.67 -10.77 -9.32
CA LEU A 154 15.26 -11.05 -7.94
C LEU A 154 15.43 -12.52 -7.59
N ASN A 155 15.08 -13.41 -8.52
CA ASN A 155 15.12 -14.87 -8.35
C ASN A 155 16.33 -15.53 -9.03
N GLY A 156 17.03 -14.81 -9.90
CA GLY A 156 18.23 -15.29 -10.58
C GLY A 156 18.76 -14.29 -11.62
N GLN A 157 20.01 -14.45 -12.04
CA GLN A 157 20.67 -13.50 -12.95
C GLN A 157 20.24 -13.63 -14.42
N ALA A 158 19.59 -14.74 -14.79
CA ALA A 158 19.20 -15.02 -16.18
C ALA A 158 17.96 -14.23 -16.64
N TYR A 159 17.15 -13.75 -15.70
CA TYR A 159 15.87 -13.08 -15.98
C TYR A 159 15.64 -11.97 -14.96
N LYS A 160 15.05 -10.86 -15.39
CA LYS A 160 14.64 -9.79 -14.48
C LYS A 160 13.16 -9.93 -14.16
N ASP A 161 12.90 -10.46 -12.98
CA ASP A 161 11.57 -10.59 -12.41
C ASP A 161 10.90 -9.23 -12.23
N GLU A 162 9.58 -9.21 -12.23
CA GLU A 162 8.82 -8.05 -11.76
C GLU A 162 9.10 -7.84 -10.27
N LEU A 163 9.43 -6.61 -9.89
CA LEU A 163 9.83 -6.26 -8.53
C LEU A 163 8.76 -5.45 -7.83
N VAL A 164 8.26 -4.40 -8.48
CA VAL A 164 7.28 -3.46 -7.92
C VAL A 164 6.43 -2.86 -9.03
N VAL A 165 5.16 -2.65 -8.72
CA VAL A 165 4.15 -2.05 -9.59
C VAL A 165 3.58 -0.81 -8.93
N PHE A 166 3.47 0.27 -9.70
CA PHE A 166 2.71 1.47 -9.35
C PHE A 166 1.59 1.65 -10.39
N GLN A 167 0.34 1.43 -9.98
CA GLN A 167 -0.81 1.50 -10.88
C GLN A 167 -2.11 1.66 -10.08
N GLY A 168 -3.00 2.53 -10.55
CA GLY A 168 -4.32 2.75 -9.94
C GLY A 168 -4.27 3.61 -8.69
N ALA A 169 -5.01 4.73 -8.72
CA ALA A 169 -4.96 5.74 -7.67
C ALA A 169 -3.54 6.00 -7.14
N SER A 170 -3.28 5.77 -5.85
CA SER A 170 -1.94 5.83 -5.25
C SER A 170 -1.42 4.47 -4.80
N TYR A 171 -1.91 3.39 -5.41
CA TYR A 171 -1.54 2.02 -5.04
C TYR A 171 -0.19 1.60 -5.60
N PHE A 172 0.49 0.76 -4.83
CA PHE A 172 1.68 0.03 -5.28
C PHE A 172 1.79 -1.31 -4.57
N ARG A 173 2.39 -2.30 -5.25
CA ARG A 173 2.68 -3.64 -4.70
C ARG A 173 4.12 -4.02 -5.04
N ALA A 174 4.83 -4.72 -4.15
CA ALA A 174 6.16 -5.23 -4.44
C ALA A 174 6.35 -6.68 -3.98
N LEU A 175 7.41 -7.30 -4.49
CA LEU A 175 7.75 -8.70 -4.26
C LEU A 175 9.15 -8.82 -3.68
N GLY A 176 9.31 -9.63 -2.64
CA GLY A 176 10.56 -10.29 -2.30
C GLY A 176 10.78 -11.53 -3.16
N ALA A 177 11.96 -12.14 -3.05
CA ALA A 177 12.31 -13.31 -3.84
C ALA A 177 11.37 -14.51 -3.54
N GLY A 178 10.99 -15.23 -4.60
CA GLY A 178 10.11 -16.39 -4.56
C GLY A 178 8.62 -16.08 -4.37
N GLN A 179 8.24 -14.80 -4.28
CA GLN A 179 6.88 -14.38 -3.97
C GLN A 179 6.01 -14.15 -5.22
N GLN A 180 4.71 -14.06 -4.98
CA GLN A 180 3.71 -13.63 -5.97
C GLN A 180 2.87 -12.49 -5.41
N TYR A 181 2.20 -11.72 -6.27
CA TYR A 181 1.41 -10.58 -5.82
C TYR A 181 0.25 -11.00 -4.92
N GLY A 182 0.08 -10.26 -3.84
CA GLY A 182 -1.07 -10.31 -2.95
C GLY A 182 -1.50 -8.90 -2.59
N LEU A 183 -1.40 -8.56 -1.31
CA LEU A 183 -1.77 -7.24 -0.78
C LEU A 183 -1.06 -6.05 -1.47
N SER A 184 -1.67 -4.87 -1.35
CA SER A 184 -1.12 -3.58 -1.77
C SER A 184 -0.77 -2.66 -0.61
N ALA A 185 0.09 -1.69 -0.88
CA ALA A 185 0.18 -0.45 -0.14
C ALA A 185 -0.43 0.70 -0.96
N ARG A 186 -0.72 1.84 -0.32
CA ARG A 186 -1.08 3.10 -1.00
C ARG A 186 -0.23 4.26 -0.48
N GLY A 187 -0.17 5.35 -1.25
CA GLY A 187 0.47 6.59 -0.81
C GLY A 187 -0.27 7.25 0.35
N LEU A 188 -1.60 7.30 0.28
CA LEU A 188 -2.45 7.97 1.26
C LEU A 188 -3.89 7.41 1.20
N ALA A 189 -4.57 7.37 2.34
CA ALA A 189 -6.00 7.11 2.42
C ALA A 189 -6.73 8.31 3.06
N ILE A 190 -7.89 8.69 2.55
CA ILE A 190 -8.67 9.84 3.06
C ILE A 190 -10.11 9.40 3.26
N ASP A 191 -10.61 9.56 4.49
CA ASP A 191 -12.01 9.31 4.85
C ASP A 191 -12.50 7.88 4.49
N THR A 192 -11.61 6.88 4.49
CA THR A 192 -11.99 5.45 4.43
C THR A 192 -13.04 5.10 5.49
N VAL A 193 -12.98 5.79 6.64
CA VAL A 193 -14.01 5.82 7.68
C VAL A 193 -14.26 7.28 8.10
N GLY A 194 -15.51 7.61 8.45
CA GLY A 194 -15.87 8.86 9.11
C GLY A 194 -16.21 10.04 8.18
N GLY A 195 -15.95 9.95 6.88
CA GLY A 195 -16.44 10.91 5.88
C GLY A 195 -17.75 10.50 5.21
N SER A 196 -18.20 11.28 4.22
CA SER A 196 -19.35 10.94 3.37
C SER A 196 -19.07 9.81 2.37
N GLY A 197 -17.79 9.45 2.22
CA GLY A 197 -17.28 8.41 1.34
C GLY A 197 -15.76 8.50 1.30
N GLU A 198 -15.10 7.40 0.93
CA GLU A 198 -13.64 7.38 0.76
C GLU A 198 -13.23 8.27 -0.41
N GLU A 199 -12.24 9.12 -0.18
CA GLU A 199 -11.51 9.83 -1.23
C GLU A 199 -10.24 9.04 -1.56
N PHE A 200 -9.98 8.84 -2.86
CA PHE A 200 -8.83 8.07 -3.36
C PHE A 200 -7.78 8.99 -3.98
N PRO A 201 -6.77 9.42 -3.21
CA PRO A 201 -5.64 10.17 -3.75
C PRO A 201 -4.91 9.38 -4.84
N ARG A 202 -4.45 10.08 -5.87
CA ARG A 202 -3.78 9.49 -7.03
C ARG A 202 -2.33 9.94 -7.12
N PHE A 203 -1.42 9.05 -7.50
CA PHE A 203 -0.14 9.50 -8.04
C PHE A 203 -0.36 10.00 -9.46
N THR A 204 0.01 11.24 -9.75
CA THR A 204 -0.21 11.89 -11.05
C THR A 204 1.07 12.00 -11.87
N GLU A 205 2.22 12.13 -11.22
CA GLU A 205 3.52 12.24 -11.87
C GLU A 205 4.58 11.40 -11.14
N PHE A 206 5.50 10.81 -11.90
CA PHE A 206 6.62 10.01 -11.39
C PHE A 206 7.94 10.44 -12.00
N TRP A 207 9.00 10.43 -11.20
CA TRP A 207 10.39 10.57 -11.65
C TRP A 207 11.19 9.34 -11.24
N LEU A 208 11.57 8.54 -12.23
CA LEU A 208 12.39 7.35 -12.06
C LEU A 208 13.85 7.74 -12.11
N GLN A 209 14.54 7.72 -10.98
CA GLN A 209 15.95 8.10 -10.94
C GLN A 209 16.79 7.02 -11.61
N ARG A 210 17.58 7.40 -12.62
CA ARG A 210 18.47 6.47 -13.32
C ARG A 210 19.44 5.82 -12.33
N PRO A 211 19.46 4.49 -12.18
CA PRO A 211 20.37 3.81 -11.28
C PRO A 211 21.81 3.81 -11.83
N ALA A 212 22.78 3.63 -10.94
CA ALA A 212 24.15 3.32 -11.36
C ALA A 212 24.26 1.88 -11.90
N ALA A 213 25.28 1.57 -12.69
CA ALA A 213 25.49 0.24 -13.30
C ALA A 213 25.63 -0.92 -12.30
N GLY A 214 25.95 -0.64 -11.03
CA GLY A 214 26.02 -1.62 -9.93
C GLY A 214 25.04 -1.35 -8.80
N ALA A 215 23.98 -0.57 -9.05
CA ALA A 215 23.03 -0.21 -8.00
C ALA A 215 22.28 -1.45 -7.47
N THR A 216 22.16 -1.52 -6.15
CA THR A 216 21.35 -2.53 -5.44
C THR A 216 20.02 -1.95 -4.96
N ASP A 217 19.74 -0.70 -5.30
CA ASP A 217 18.48 -0.02 -5.02
C ASP A 217 18.12 0.94 -6.15
N VAL A 218 16.84 1.31 -6.21
CA VAL A 218 16.31 2.26 -7.17
C VAL A 218 15.43 3.28 -6.44
N THR A 219 15.55 4.54 -6.85
CA THR A 219 14.76 5.64 -6.28
C THR A 219 13.67 6.05 -7.26
N VAL A 220 12.44 6.15 -6.74
CA VAL A 220 11.27 6.68 -7.45
C VAL A 220 10.76 7.88 -6.65
N PHE A 221 10.57 9.01 -7.31
CA PHE A 221 9.81 10.11 -6.75
C PHE A 221 8.40 10.14 -7.34
N ALA A 222 7.40 10.55 -6.56
CA ALA A 222 6.02 10.67 -7.02
C ALA A 222 5.32 11.91 -6.46
N LEU A 223 4.51 12.54 -7.30
CA LEU A 223 3.55 13.57 -6.91
C LEU A 223 2.19 12.90 -6.70
N LEU A 224 1.60 13.12 -5.52
CA LEU A 224 0.26 12.69 -5.18
C LEU A 224 -0.69 13.89 -5.18
N GLU A 225 -1.86 13.72 -5.77
CA GLU A 225 -2.92 14.72 -5.77
C GLU A 225 -4.28 14.11 -5.45
N SER A 226 -5.12 14.91 -4.82
CA SER A 226 -6.48 14.58 -4.41
C SER A 226 -7.32 15.86 -4.26
N PRO A 227 -8.66 15.81 -4.26
CA PRO A 227 -9.51 16.95 -3.97
C PRO A 227 -9.15 17.73 -2.70
N ARG A 228 -8.71 17.06 -1.63
CA ARG A 228 -8.39 17.70 -0.34
C ARG A 228 -6.92 17.65 0.06
N ALA A 229 -6.05 16.97 -0.69
CA ALA A 229 -4.65 16.82 -0.33
C ALA A 229 -3.71 16.79 -1.54
N THR A 230 -2.43 17.03 -1.27
CA THR A 230 -1.31 16.74 -2.17
C THR A 230 -0.17 16.11 -1.37
N GLY A 231 0.78 15.47 -2.04
CA GLY A 231 1.99 15.03 -1.37
C GLY A 231 3.17 14.80 -2.31
N ALA A 232 4.37 15.02 -1.78
CA ALA A 232 5.63 14.63 -2.40
C ALA A 232 6.10 13.32 -1.76
N TYR A 233 6.43 12.32 -2.58
CA TYR A 233 6.87 11.00 -2.12
C TYR A 233 8.22 10.64 -2.72
N ARG A 234 9.08 10.04 -1.90
CA ARG A 234 10.34 9.42 -2.31
C ARG A 234 10.34 7.98 -1.82
N PHE A 235 10.44 7.05 -2.77
CA PHE A 235 10.56 5.62 -2.54
C PHE A 235 11.99 5.19 -2.86
N VAL A 236 12.69 4.58 -1.91
CA VAL A 236 13.96 3.88 -2.14
C VAL A 236 13.71 2.40 -2.00
N ILE A 237 13.74 1.68 -3.11
CA ILE A 237 13.35 0.27 -3.19
C ILE A 237 14.62 -0.58 -3.26
N ARG A 238 14.79 -1.47 -2.29
CA ARG A 238 15.91 -2.41 -2.16
C ARG A 238 15.40 -3.84 -2.34
N PRO A 239 15.65 -4.47 -3.51
CA PRO A 239 15.27 -5.86 -3.74
C PRO A 239 16.00 -6.83 -2.81
N GLY A 240 15.35 -7.93 -2.45
CA GLY A 240 15.99 -8.99 -1.68
C GLY A 240 15.06 -10.17 -1.39
N GLN A 241 15.49 -11.06 -0.49
CA GLN A 241 14.60 -12.10 0.05
C GLN A 241 13.34 -11.49 0.65
N GLN A 242 13.51 -10.38 1.37
CA GLN A 242 12.48 -9.39 1.56
C GLN A 242 12.87 -8.15 0.76
N THR A 243 11.93 -7.60 0.00
CA THR A 243 12.13 -6.30 -0.62
C THR A 243 11.76 -5.23 0.39
N THR A 244 12.61 -4.22 0.53
CA THR A 244 12.41 -3.12 1.48
C THR A 244 12.21 -1.81 0.71
N THR A 245 11.14 -1.10 1.00
CA THR A 245 10.86 0.23 0.45
C THR A 245 10.94 1.26 1.57
N THR A 246 11.98 2.10 1.58
CA THR A 246 12.00 3.29 2.44
C THR A 246 11.17 4.38 1.79
N VAL A 247 10.17 4.89 2.50
CA VAL A 247 9.27 5.95 2.04
C VAL A 247 9.50 7.21 2.87
N ASN A 248 9.75 8.33 2.18
CA ASN A 248 9.62 9.66 2.76
C ASN A 248 8.45 10.36 2.07
N ALA A 249 7.56 10.98 2.86
CA ALA A 249 6.43 11.73 2.34
C ALA A 249 6.28 13.08 3.05
N ARG A 250 5.94 14.10 2.28
CA ARG A 250 5.48 15.41 2.76
C ARG A 250 4.09 15.65 2.20
N ILE A 251 3.10 15.63 3.08
CA ILE A 251 1.67 15.71 2.73
C ILE A 251 1.13 17.08 3.12
N PHE A 252 0.34 17.69 2.26
CA PHE A 252 -0.27 18.99 2.47
C PHE A 252 -1.78 18.92 2.26
N LEU A 253 -2.55 19.36 3.25
CA LEU A 253 -3.99 19.56 3.07
C LEU A 253 -4.25 20.83 2.27
N ARG A 254 -5.21 20.79 1.34
CA ARG A 254 -5.55 21.91 0.46
C ARG A 254 -6.32 22.99 1.21
N ALA A 255 -5.95 24.25 0.98
CA ALA A 255 -6.68 25.37 1.56
C ALA A 255 -8.09 25.49 0.95
N GLY A 256 -9.11 25.67 1.78
CA GLY A 256 -10.50 25.83 1.32
C GLY A 256 -11.17 24.55 0.81
N ALA A 257 -10.46 23.42 0.78
CA ALA A 257 -11.06 22.11 0.60
C ALA A 257 -11.67 21.68 1.95
N GLY A 258 -12.87 21.08 1.95
CA GLY A 258 -13.61 20.73 3.17
C GLY A 258 -12.81 19.85 4.16
N PRO A 259 -13.36 19.58 5.36
CA PRO A 259 -12.63 18.86 6.40
C PRO A 259 -12.21 17.45 5.94
N VAL A 260 -11.06 17.01 6.44
CA VAL A 260 -10.61 15.61 6.39
C VAL A 260 -10.86 15.02 7.78
N ASN A 261 -11.68 13.97 7.84
CA ASN A 261 -12.07 13.31 9.08
C ASN A 261 -11.04 12.25 9.48
N THR A 262 -10.54 11.51 8.48
CA THR A 262 -9.55 10.45 8.66
C THR A 262 -8.46 10.58 7.60
N LEU A 263 -7.21 10.72 8.04
CA LEU A 263 -6.03 10.71 7.17
C LEU A 263 -5.20 9.46 7.48
N GLY A 264 -5.26 8.47 6.59
CA GLY A 264 -4.55 7.19 6.72
C GLY A 264 -3.14 7.25 6.14
N ILE A 265 -2.14 7.11 7.01
CA ILE A 265 -0.71 7.08 6.72
C ILE A 265 -0.22 5.64 6.59
N ALA A 266 0.66 5.41 5.60
CA ALA A 266 1.17 4.10 5.23
C ALA A 266 0.07 3.02 5.09
N PRO A 267 -0.99 3.29 4.31
CA PRO A 267 -2.10 2.36 4.18
C PRO A 267 -1.71 1.08 3.46
N LEU A 268 -2.23 -0.03 3.97
CA LEU A 268 -2.18 -1.37 3.41
C LEU A 268 -3.59 -1.81 3.04
N THR A 269 -3.71 -2.59 1.97
CA THR A 269 -4.98 -3.13 1.47
C THR A 269 -4.79 -4.57 1.07
N SER A 270 -5.63 -5.45 1.58
CA SER A 270 -5.52 -6.89 1.40
C SER A 270 -6.91 -7.52 1.23
N MET A 271 -6.94 -8.84 1.10
CA MET A 271 -8.14 -9.64 0.96
C MET A 271 -8.14 -10.77 1.99
N PHE A 272 -9.28 -10.97 2.65
CA PHE A 272 -9.56 -12.13 3.49
C PHE A 272 -10.98 -12.62 3.22
N LEU A 273 -11.09 -13.84 2.67
CA LEU A 273 -12.37 -14.47 2.38
C LEU A 273 -12.72 -15.50 3.47
N THR A 274 -11.83 -16.45 3.71
CA THR A 274 -12.01 -17.55 4.67
C THR A 274 -10.67 -17.92 5.29
N GLY A 275 -10.70 -18.39 6.54
CA GLY A 275 -9.52 -18.84 7.27
C GLY A 275 -9.91 -19.78 8.40
N GLU A 276 -8.93 -20.28 9.14
CA GLU A 276 -9.16 -21.20 10.28
C GLU A 276 -10.14 -20.65 11.35
N ASN A 277 -10.17 -19.32 11.50
CA ASN A 277 -11.04 -18.59 12.42
C ASN A 277 -12.45 -18.31 11.85
N GLN A 278 -12.63 -18.48 10.54
CA GLN A 278 -13.89 -18.30 9.83
C GLN A 278 -13.97 -19.24 8.60
N PRO A 279 -14.07 -20.57 8.81
CA PRO A 279 -14.02 -21.54 7.73
C PRO A 279 -15.29 -21.51 6.87
N SER A 280 -15.16 -21.90 5.59
CA SER A 280 -16.31 -22.10 4.69
C SER A 280 -16.54 -23.57 4.43
N ALA A 281 -17.78 -24.04 4.64
CA ALA A 281 -18.17 -25.42 4.33
C ALA A 281 -18.40 -25.67 2.83
N ARG A 282 -18.36 -24.62 1.99
CA ARG A 282 -18.67 -24.70 0.55
C ARG A 282 -17.45 -24.54 -0.35
N ASP A 283 -16.31 -24.15 0.22
CA ASP A 283 -15.06 -24.05 -0.53
C ASP A 283 -14.25 -25.33 -0.31
N PHE A 284 -13.58 -25.81 -1.35
CA PHE A 284 -12.68 -26.97 -1.24
C PHE A 284 -11.34 -26.56 -0.60
N ARG A 285 -10.99 -25.27 -0.72
CA ARG A 285 -9.80 -24.66 -0.13
C ARG A 285 -10.03 -24.47 1.37
N PRO A 286 -9.11 -24.90 2.24
CA PRO A 286 -9.26 -24.66 3.68
C PRO A 286 -9.27 -23.16 4.02
N GLU A 287 -8.48 -22.37 3.30
CA GLU A 287 -8.30 -20.94 3.51
C GLU A 287 -8.15 -20.20 2.16
N VAL A 288 -8.62 -18.94 2.13
CA VAL A 288 -8.56 -18.06 0.95
C VAL A 288 -8.33 -16.64 1.44
N HIS A 289 -7.09 -16.18 1.40
CA HIS A 289 -6.68 -14.84 1.84
C HIS A 289 -5.29 -14.46 1.34
N ASP A 290 -5.02 -13.16 1.32
CA ASP A 290 -3.71 -12.55 1.03
C ASP A 290 -3.00 -12.12 2.32
N SER A 291 -3.70 -12.19 3.45
CA SER A 291 -3.24 -11.90 4.80
C SER A 291 -4.18 -12.58 5.80
N ASP A 292 -3.67 -13.06 6.92
CA ASP A 292 -4.45 -13.73 7.98
C ASP A 292 -4.57 -12.91 9.26
N GLY A 293 -3.79 -11.84 9.41
CA GLY A 293 -3.88 -10.97 10.58
C GLY A 293 -3.18 -9.63 10.45
N LEU A 294 -3.67 -8.67 11.24
CA LEU A 294 -2.95 -7.45 11.54
C LEU A 294 -2.02 -7.70 12.73
N MET A 295 -0.72 -7.48 12.54
CA MET A 295 0.27 -7.46 13.62
C MET A 295 0.62 -6.01 13.96
N MET A 296 0.82 -5.70 15.23
CA MET A 296 1.23 -4.36 15.69
C MET A 296 2.24 -4.47 16.83
N VAL A 297 3.10 -3.45 16.95
CA VAL A 297 3.92 -3.20 18.12
C VAL A 297 3.60 -1.80 18.65
N THR A 298 3.06 -1.73 19.86
CA THR A 298 2.72 -0.46 20.50
C THR A 298 3.98 0.34 20.84
N GLY A 299 3.84 1.64 21.15
CA GLY A 299 4.97 2.46 21.60
C GLY A 299 5.66 1.92 22.84
N GLU A 300 4.89 1.30 23.74
CA GLU A 300 5.37 0.63 24.96
C GLU A 300 6.05 -0.70 24.67
N GLY A 301 5.90 -1.25 23.46
CA GLY A 301 6.53 -2.50 23.02
C GLY A 301 5.65 -3.74 23.17
N GLU A 302 4.35 -3.60 23.44
CA GLU A 302 3.42 -4.73 23.41
C GLU A 302 3.23 -5.20 21.96
N TRP A 303 3.37 -6.51 21.72
CA TRP A 303 3.05 -7.13 20.44
C TRP A 303 1.59 -7.56 20.44
N LEU A 304 0.84 -7.13 19.43
CA LEU A 304 -0.56 -7.48 19.23
C LEU A 304 -0.72 -8.27 17.95
N TRP A 305 -1.53 -9.32 18.00
CA TRP A 305 -1.97 -10.09 16.83
C TRP A 305 -3.48 -10.09 16.73
N ARG A 306 -4.00 -9.56 15.62
CA ARG A 306 -5.43 -9.44 15.33
C ARG A 306 -5.78 -10.27 14.09
N PRO A 307 -6.25 -11.53 14.24
CA PRO A 307 -6.69 -12.31 13.09
C PRO A 307 -7.79 -11.59 12.31
N LEU A 308 -7.69 -11.60 10.98
CA LEU A 308 -8.63 -10.95 10.10
C LEU A 308 -9.95 -11.72 10.01
N GLN A 309 -11.02 -11.02 9.67
CA GLN A 309 -12.36 -11.57 9.52
C GLN A 309 -13.04 -10.91 8.32
N ARG A 310 -14.01 -11.61 7.74
CA ARG A 310 -14.95 -11.08 6.75
C ARG A 310 -16.30 -10.86 7.42
N PRO A 311 -16.60 -9.65 7.92
CA PRO A 311 -17.88 -9.35 8.52
C PRO A 311 -18.99 -9.21 7.47
N THR A 312 -20.26 -9.23 7.91
CA THR A 312 -21.42 -8.95 7.04
C THR A 312 -21.66 -7.46 6.84
N SER A 313 -21.17 -6.63 7.76
CA SER A 313 -21.23 -5.17 7.76
C SER A 313 -19.85 -4.57 7.99
N VAL A 314 -19.63 -3.34 7.52
CA VAL A 314 -18.36 -2.62 7.72
C VAL A 314 -18.00 -2.61 9.20
N THR A 315 -16.84 -3.15 9.53
CA THR A 315 -16.33 -3.24 10.90
C THR A 315 -15.01 -2.51 10.99
N VAL A 316 -14.90 -1.60 11.96
CA VAL A 316 -13.70 -0.79 12.18
C VAL A 316 -13.18 -1.06 13.59
N SER A 317 -11.90 -1.38 13.70
CA SER A 317 -11.20 -1.51 14.98
C SER A 317 -10.11 -0.44 15.08
N SER A 318 -10.01 0.23 16.22
CA SER A 318 -9.07 1.33 16.47
C SER A 318 -8.16 1.00 17.65
N PHE A 319 -6.85 1.01 17.42
CA PHE A 319 -5.83 0.74 18.43
C PHE A 319 -5.07 2.04 18.73
N THR A 320 -5.57 2.80 19.71
CA THR A 320 -4.98 4.07 20.13
C THR A 320 -3.66 3.84 20.85
N MET A 321 -2.62 4.57 20.44
CA MET A 321 -1.29 4.50 21.04
C MET A 321 -0.49 5.78 20.75
N GLN A 322 0.69 5.88 21.36
CA GLN A 322 1.70 6.86 20.98
C GLN A 322 2.86 6.16 20.29
N ASN A 323 3.41 6.77 19.23
CA ASN A 323 4.62 6.31 18.55
C ASN A 323 4.64 4.79 18.29
N PRO A 324 3.77 4.27 17.38
CA PRO A 324 3.80 2.85 17.03
C PRO A 324 5.20 2.44 16.60
N ARG A 325 5.69 1.29 17.09
CA ARG A 325 7.00 0.76 16.64
C ARG A 325 6.88 0.00 15.32
N GLY A 326 5.67 -0.41 14.96
CA GLY A 326 5.34 -0.94 13.64
C GLY A 326 3.97 -1.59 13.59
N PHE A 327 3.45 -1.79 12.40
CA PHE A 327 2.20 -2.52 12.14
C PHE A 327 2.23 -3.11 10.74
N GLY A 328 1.44 -4.16 10.49
CA GLY A 328 1.43 -4.78 9.17
C GLY A 328 0.33 -5.80 8.98
N LEU A 329 -0.09 -5.97 7.73
CA LEU A 329 -0.92 -7.09 7.31
C LEU A 329 0.00 -8.27 7.00
N MET A 330 -0.11 -9.30 7.83
CA MET A 330 0.77 -10.46 7.80
C MET A 330 0.03 -11.66 7.23
N GLN A 331 0.80 -12.60 6.72
CA GLN A 331 0.34 -13.90 6.28
C GLN A 331 1.24 -14.94 6.95
N ARG A 332 0.84 -15.37 8.14
CA ARG A 332 1.58 -16.34 8.95
C ARG A 332 1.53 -17.73 8.32
N ASP A 333 0.44 -18.08 7.65
CA ASP A 333 0.29 -19.35 6.94
C ASP A 333 0.98 -19.36 5.58
N ARG A 334 1.89 -20.33 5.43
CA ARG A 334 2.80 -20.50 4.28
C ARG A 334 2.83 -21.92 3.72
N SER A 335 2.01 -22.82 4.29
CA SER A 335 1.89 -24.18 3.79
C SER A 335 0.94 -24.20 2.60
N PHE A 336 1.32 -24.87 1.50
CA PHE A 336 0.40 -25.12 0.39
C PHE A 336 -0.89 -25.80 0.89
N ALA A 337 -0.80 -26.70 1.88
CA ALA A 337 -1.94 -27.42 2.42
C ALA A 337 -2.96 -26.55 3.17
N SER A 338 -2.62 -25.31 3.51
CA SER A 338 -3.60 -24.34 4.04
C SER A 338 -4.52 -23.81 2.93
N PHE A 339 -4.09 -23.85 1.68
CA PHE A 339 -4.78 -23.16 0.58
C PHE A 339 -5.23 -24.09 -0.56
N GLU A 340 -4.44 -25.11 -0.90
CA GLU A 340 -4.73 -26.11 -1.95
C GLU A 340 -5.08 -25.51 -3.33
N ASP A 341 -4.59 -24.30 -3.63
CA ASP A 341 -4.83 -23.59 -4.88
C ASP A 341 -3.53 -23.46 -5.71
N VAL A 342 -3.43 -24.23 -6.79
CA VAL A 342 -2.24 -24.30 -7.65
C VAL A 342 -2.07 -23.07 -8.56
N GLU A 343 -3.13 -22.30 -8.76
CA GLU A 343 -3.11 -21.12 -9.64
C GLU A 343 -2.87 -19.85 -8.81
N ALA A 344 -3.67 -19.63 -7.77
CA ALA A 344 -3.64 -18.41 -6.98
C ALA A 344 -2.48 -18.33 -5.99
N ARG A 345 -1.92 -19.48 -5.58
CA ARG A 345 -0.69 -19.64 -4.78
C ARG A 345 -0.61 -18.69 -3.59
N TYR A 346 -1.71 -18.61 -2.82
CA TYR A 346 -1.85 -17.69 -1.69
C TYR A 346 -0.68 -17.80 -0.70
N GLU A 347 -0.13 -18.98 -0.46
CA GLU A 347 1.00 -19.20 0.47
C GLU A 347 2.26 -18.40 0.11
N ARG A 348 2.39 -17.98 -1.16
CA ARG A 348 3.51 -17.19 -1.68
C ARG A 348 3.29 -15.68 -1.65
N ARG A 349 2.10 -15.21 -1.26
CA ARG A 349 1.75 -13.78 -1.24
C ARG A 349 2.44 -13.04 -0.09
N PRO A 350 2.97 -11.84 -0.28
CA PRO A 350 3.78 -11.17 0.73
C PRO A 350 2.96 -10.76 1.95
N SER A 351 3.61 -10.79 3.11
CA SER A 351 3.24 -9.91 4.23
C SER A 351 3.83 -8.53 3.98
N ALA A 352 3.20 -7.49 4.53
CA ALA A 352 3.71 -6.13 4.50
C ALA A 352 3.80 -5.54 5.89
N TRP A 353 5.03 -5.20 6.28
CA TRP A 353 5.35 -4.65 7.59
C TRP A 353 5.79 -3.19 7.48
N VAL A 354 5.02 -2.27 8.07
CA VAL A 354 5.34 -0.85 8.21
C VAL A 354 6.12 -0.64 9.51
N LYS A 355 7.32 -0.08 9.39
CA LYS A 355 8.15 0.39 10.50
C LYS A 355 8.33 1.91 10.39
N PRO A 356 7.69 2.71 11.27
CA PRO A 356 7.92 4.14 11.33
C PRO A 356 9.41 4.50 11.48
N LEU A 357 9.83 5.55 10.79
CA LEU A 357 11.15 6.16 10.92
C LEU A 357 10.98 7.53 11.58
N GLY A 358 11.28 7.60 12.88
CA GLY A 358 11.01 8.77 13.72
C GLY A 358 9.68 8.65 14.49
N ASP A 359 9.35 9.70 15.22
CA ASP A 359 8.18 9.74 16.10
C ASP A 359 6.93 10.16 15.32
N TRP A 360 5.91 9.31 15.32
CA TRP A 360 4.62 9.58 14.67
C TRP A 360 3.58 10.25 15.59
N GLY A 361 3.94 10.45 16.86
CA GLY A 361 3.11 11.09 17.87
C GLY A 361 1.92 10.24 18.31
N PRO A 362 0.92 10.87 18.96
CA PRO A 362 -0.32 10.21 19.33
C PRO A 362 -1.21 9.96 18.11
N GLY A 363 -1.92 8.84 18.13
CA GLY A 363 -2.84 8.46 17.07
C GLY A 363 -3.40 7.06 17.30
N ARG A 364 -3.75 6.38 16.21
CA ARG A 364 -4.25 5.01 16.25
C ARG A 364 -3.91 4.25 14.98
N VAL A 365 -3.70 2.94 15.11
CA VAL A 365 -3.80 2.03 13.96
C VAL A 365 -5.28 1.70 13.78
N GLU A 366 -5.81 1.90 12.58
CA GLU A 366 -7.17 1.47 12.23
C GLU A 366 -7.10 0.21 11.36
N LEU A 367 -8.01 -0.72 11.63
CA LEU A 367 -8.30 -1.88 10.81
C LEU A 367 -9.75 -1.78 10.33
N VAL A 368 -9.94 -1.71 9.01
CA VAL A 368 -11.25 -1.73 8.35
C VAL A 368 -11.43 -3.08 7.70
N GLN A 369 -12.54 -3.75 8.01
CA GLN A 369 -12.91 -5.04 7.42
C GLN A 369 -14.29 -4.90 6.79
N LEU A 370 -14.38 -5.25 5.51
CA LEU A 370 -15.58 -5.14 4.68
C LEU A 370 -16.13 -6.53 4.38
N SER A 371 -17.42 -6.58 4.03
CA SER A 371 -17.97 -7.77 3.39
C SER A 371 -17.36 -7.93 2.00
N ALA A 372 -17.23 -9.19 1.55
CA ALA A 372 -16.73 -9.52 0.22
C ALA A 372 -17.55 -10.68 -0.35
N PRO A 373 -18.06 -10.57 -1.58
CA PRO A 373 -18.78 -11.67 -2.21
C PRO A 373 -17.85 -12.82 -2.62
N ASP A 374 -16.62 -12.50 -3.01
CA ASP A 374 -15.60 -13.41 -3.53
C ASP A 374 -14.18 -12.84 -3.32
N GLU A 375 -13.16 -13.62 -3.67
CA GLU A 375 -11.74 -13.30 -3.53
C GLU A 375 -11.22 -12.20 -4.47
N THR A 376 -12.03 -11.72 -5.41
CA THR A 376 -11.59 -10.69 -6.38
C THR A 376 -11.69 -9.27 -5.80
N HIS A 377 -12.28 -9.14 -4.60
CA HIS A 377 -12.47 -7.86 -3.92
C HIS A 377 -11.58 -7.77 -2.68
N ASP A 378 -10.62 -6.84 -2.70
CA ASP A 378 -9.87 -6.47 -1.50
C ASP A 378 -10.86 -5.89 -0.46
N ASN A 379 -10.89 -6.48 0.74
CA ASN A 379 -11.87 -6.17 1.78
C ASN A 379 -11.23 -5.85 3.15
N ILE A 380 -9.91 -5.73 3.19
CA ILE A 380 -9.14 -5.43 4.40
C ILE A 380 -8.32 -4.18 4.15
N VAL A 381 -8.38 -3.21 5.07
CA VAL A 381 -7.56 -2.00 5.03
C VAL A 381 -6.95 -1.74 6.41
N ALA A 382 -5.65 -1.41 6.46
CA ALA A 382 -4.99 -1.02 7.70
C ALA A 382 -4.09 0.21 7.49
N TYR A 383 -4.14 1.17 8.40
CA TYR A 383 -3.32 2.39 8.33
C TYR A 383 -3.16 3.06 9.70
N TRP A 384 -2.19 3.97 9.80
CA TRP A 384 -2.05 4.87 10.95
C TRP A 384 -2.87 6.15 10.75
N VAL A 385 -3.58 6.59 11.77
CA VAL A 385 -4.29 7.88 11.80
C VAL A 385 -3.70 8.76 12.89
N PRO A 386 -3.02 9.87 12.54
CA PRO A 386 -2.57 10.86 13.52
C PRO A 386 -3.75 11.43 14.33
N ALA A 387 -3.55 11.69 15.62
CA ALA A 387 -4.59 12.28 16.48
C ALA A 387 -4.89 13.74 16.12
N ALA A 388 -3.94 14.45 15.50
CA ALA A 388 -4.08 15.82 15.03
C ALA A 388 -3.56 15.94 13.61
N LEU A 389 -4.25 16.73 12.79
CA LEU A 389 -3.84 17.08 11.44
C LEU A 389 -3.21 18.48 11.42
N PRO A 390 -2.23 18.74 10.55
CA PRO A 390 -1.72 20.09 10.38
C PRO A 390 -2.80 20.99 9.77
N ALA A 391 -2.65 22.31 9.97
CA ALA A 391 -3.46 23.28 9.24
C ALA A 391 -3.20 23.16 7.72
N PRO A 392 -4.18 23.48 6.85
CA PRO A 392 -3.97 23.49 5.41
C PRO A 392 -2.72 24.28 4.98
N GLY A 393 -1.98 23.73 4.02
CA GLY A 393 -0.71 24.28 3.53
C GLY A 393 0.52 24.01 4.42
N GLN A 394 0.35 23.58 5.67
CA GLN A 394 1.45 23.11 6.51
C GLN A 394 1.78 21.64 6.20
N PRO A 395 3.07 21.26 6.15
CA PRO A 395 3.45 19.88 5.86
C PRO A 395 3.15 18.95 7.06
N LEU A 396 2.58 17.79 6.76
CA LEU A 396 2.74 16.59 7.57
C LEU A 396 3.91 15.78 6.97
N GLU A 397 5.03 15.72 7.69
CA GLU A 397 6.19 14.92 7.29
C GLU A 397 6.11 13.53 7.94
N VAL A 398 6.23 12.49 7.12
CA VAL A 398 6.25 11.10 7.60
C VAL A 398 7.33 10.33 6.86
N ALA A 399 8.01 9.45 7.59
CA ALA A 399 8.95 8.51 7.03
C ALA A 399 8.69 7.11 7.62
N TYR A 400 8.83 6.09 6.79
CA TYR A 400 8.70 4.70 7.20
C TYR A 400 9.48 3.77 6.28
N GLU A 401 9.75 2.58 6.78
CA GLU A 401 10.19 1.45 6.00
C GLU A 401 9.02 0.48 5.82
N LEU A 402 8.81 0.02 4.59
CA LEU A 402 7.85 -1.02 4.25
C LEU A 402 8.60 -2.26 3.80
N ALA A 403 8.47 -3.36 4.53
CA ALA A 403 9.09 -4.63 4.19
C ALA A 403 8.07 -5.61 3.60
N TRP A 404 8.35 -6.12 2.40
CA TRP A 404 7.57 -7.15 1.70
C TRP A 404 8.20 -8.51 1.98
N GLN A 405 7.50 -9.34 2.77
CA GLN A 405 8.09 -10.49 3.45
C GLN A 405 7.44 -11.81 3.04
N GLY A 406 8.26 -12.84 2.83
CA GLY A 406 7.85 -14.21 2.50
C GLY A 406 7.92 -15.14 3.71
N ASP A 407 8.77 -16.16 3.66
CA ASP A 407 8.96 -17.11 4.75
C ASP A 407 9.62 -16.46 5.97
N ALA A 408 10.62 -15.61 5.74
CA ALA A 408 11.27 -14.80 6.77
C ALA A 408 10.44 -13.54 7.04
N GLN A 409 9.62 -13.59 8.09
CA GLN A 409 8.73 -12.50 8.48
C GLN A 409 9.18 -11.83 9.76
N GLN A 410 8.75 -10.58 9.95
CA GLN A 410 8.76 -9.97 11.27
C GLN A 410 7.94 -10.84 12.24
N ARG A 411 8.51 -11.13 13.40
CA ARG A 411 7.86 -11.86 14.49
C ARG A 411 8.14 -11.16 15.83
N PRO A 412 7.29 -11.37 16.85
CA PRO A 412 7.64 -11.04 18.22
C PRO A 412 8.93 -11.74 18.65
N PRO A 413 9.80 -11.10 19.44
CA PRO A 413 11.00 -11.74 19.97
C PRO A 413 10.69 -12.82 21.03
N SER A 414 9.48 -12.82 21.60
CA SER A 414 9.02 -13.80 22.59
C SER A 414 8.42 -15.04 21.92
N SER A 415 7.10 -15.15 21.87
CA SER A 415 6.35 -16.21 21.19
C SER A 415 5.12 -15.60 20.53
N TRP A 416 4.58 -16.27 19.52
CA TRP A 416 3.48 -15.76 18.71
C TRP A 416 2.45 -16.83 18.42
N VAL A 417 1.25 -16.39 18.07
CA VAL A 417 0.15 -17.23 17.60
C VAL A 417 0.48 -17.79 16.21
N THR A 418 0.40 -19.10 16.04
CA THR A 418 0.57 -19.73 14.71
C THR A 418 -0.75 -19.97 14.02
N GLN A 419 -1.83 -20.21 14.78
CA GLN A 419 -3.16 -20.47 14.24
C GLN A 419 -4.25 -20.02 15.21
N SER A 420 -5.42 -19.67 14.67
CA SER A 420 -6.61 -19.30 15.44
C SER A 420 -7.82 -20.03 14.87
N ARG A 421 -8.30 -21.07 15.56
CA ARG A 421 -9.44 -21.87 15.09
C ARG A 421 -10.70 -21.53 15.86
N ARG A 422 -11.80 -21.24 15.16
CA ARG A 422 -13.13 -21.08 15.75
C ARG A 422 -13.94 -22.36 15.56
N GLY A 423 -14.64 -22.77 16.61
CA GLY A 423 -15.61 -23.85 16.55
C GLY A 423 -16.43 -23.92 17.83
N TYR A 424 -17.08 -25.05 18.06
CA TYR A 424 -17.86 -25.25 19.27
C TYR A 424 -17.42 -26.47 20.09
N GLY A 425 -16.66 -27.40 19.47
CA GLY A 425 -16.27 -28.67 20.08
C GLY A 425 -17.46 -29.58 20.39
N TYR A 426 -17.19 -30.72 21.00
CA TYR A 426 -18.25 -31.56 21.56
C TYR A 426 -18.87 -30.87 22.78
N THR A 427 -20.21 -30.76 22.79
CA THR A 427 -20.95 -30.21 23.92
C THR A 427 -22.31 -30.91 24.03
N ARG A 428 -22.89 -30.89 25.24
CA ARG A 428 -24.27 -31.34 25.50
C ARG A 428 -25.28 -30.19 25.51
N LEU A 429 -24.82 -28.97 25.24
CA LEU A 429 -25.65 -27.78 25.13
C LEU A 429 -26.61 -27.90 23.94
N SER A 430 -27.76 -27.22 24.03
CA SER A 430 -28.63 -27.02 22.87
C SER A 430 -27.92 -26.19 21.79
N ALA A 431 -28.44 -26.21 20.55
CA ALA A 431 -27.87 -25.44 19.44
C ALA A 431 -27.85 -23.93 19.73
N GLU A 432 -28.86 -23.42 20.42
CA GLU A 432 -28.94 -22.00 20.81
C GLU A 432 -27.88 -21.64 21.86
N GLU A 433 -27.76 -22.42 22.93
CA GLU A 433 -26.73 -22.23 23.95
C GLU A 433 -25.31 -22.36 23.37
N GLN A 434 -25.12 -23.32 22.47
CA GLN A 434 -23.86 -23.54 21.77
C GLN A 434 -23.49 -22.32 20.91
N GLY A 435 -24.45 -21.77 20.15
CA GLY A 435 -24.24 -20.59 19.30
C GLY A 435 -23.75 -19.37 20.09
N ARG A 436 -24.26 -19.18 21.32
CA ARG A 436 -23.83 -18.09 22.22
C ARG A 436 -22.43 -18.27 22.82
N GLN A 437 -21.88 -19.49 22.75
CA GLN A 437 -20.66 -19.88 23.46
C GLN A 437 -19.58 -20.44 22.53
N PRO A 438 -19.09 -19.66 21.54
CA PRO A 438 -18.01 -20.12 20.67
C PRO A 438 -16.76 -20.49 21.46
N GLN A 439 -16.06 -21.49 20.94
CA GLN A 439 -14.75 -21.92 21.42
C GLN A 439 -13.69 -21.52 20.41
N TYR A 440 -12.59 -20.98 20.92
CA TYR A 440 -11.36 -20.73 20.19
C TYR A 440 -10.29 -21.72 20.63
N VAL A 441 -9.54 -22.20 19.64
CA VAL A 441 -8.30 -22.96 19.85
C VAL A 441 -7.17 -22.15 19.23
N LEU A 442 -6.26 -21.68 20.08
CA LEU A 442 -5.12 -20.86 19.68
C LEU A 442 -3.85 -21.66 19.91
N ASP A 443 -2.97 -21.73 18.92
CA ASP A 443 -1.65 -22.33 19.15
C ASP A 443 -0.58 -21.24 19.12
N PHE A 444 0.38 -21.37 20.02
CA PHE A 444 1.51 -20.47 20.19
C PHE A 444 2.83 -21.23 20.05
N THR A 445 3.82 -20.58 19.46
CA THR A 445 5.20 -21.08 19.37
C THR A 445 6.18 -19.93 19.46
N GLY A 446 7.45 -20.23 19.74
CA GLY A 446 8.52 -19.26 19.66
C GLY A 446 9.53 -19.37 20.81
N PRO A 447 10.64 -18.61 20.72
CA PRO A 447 11.78 -18.71 21.61
C PRO A 447 11.44 -18.78 23.11
N ALA A 448 10.51 -17.96 23.59
CA ALA A 448 10.20 -17.90 25.03
C ALA A 448 9.47 -19.16 25.53
N LEU A 449 8.63 -19.78 24.70
CA LEU A 449 7.96 -21.04 25.04
C LEU A 449 8.88 -22.25 24.86
N ASP A 450 9.73 -22.24 23.83
CA ASP A 450 10.69 -23.32 23.55
C ASP A 450 11.78 -23.44 24.62
N ALA A 451 12.11 -22.32 25.28
CA ALA A 451 13.08 -22.27 26.37
C ALA A 451 12.54 -22.77 27.72
N LEU A 452 11.23 -23.06 27.82
CA LEU A 452 10.63 -23.52 29.07
C LEU A 452 11.05 -24.97 29.39
N PRO A 453 11.31 -25.30 30.67
CA PRO A 453 11.60 -26.67 31.06
C PRO A 453 10.37 -27.58 30.87
N ALA A 454 10.62 -28.87 30.67
CA ALA A 454 9.54 -29.87 30.65
C ALA A 454 8.72 -29.79 31.95
N GLY A 455 7.39 -29.75 31.82
CA GLY A 455 6.47 -29.60 32.94
C GLY A 455 6.30 -28.16 33.47
N ALA A 456 6.85 -27.15 32.78
CA ALA A 456 6.60 -25.75 33.11
C ALA A 456 5.10 -25.44 33.12
N THR A 457 4.65 -24.74 34.17
CA THR A 457 3.27 -24.26 34.25
C THR A 457 3.12 -23.00 33.40
N VAL A 458 2.34 -23.09 32.32
CA VAL A 458 1.95 -21.94 31.49
C VAL A 458 0.47 -21.66 31.72
N LYS A 459 0.13 -20.39 31.90
CA LYS A 459 -1.25 -19.92 32.05
C LYS A 459 -1.63 -19.08 30.85
N ALA A 460 -2.85 -19.25 30.35
CA ALA A 460 -3.45 -18.29 29.44
C ALA A 460 -4.16 -17.21 30.27
N VAL A 461 -3.73 -15.96 30.11
CA VAL A 461 -4.38 -14.79 30.71
C VAL A 461 -5.33 -14.23 29.67
N VAL A 462 -6.62 -14.21 30.00
CA VAL A 462 -7.69 -13.80 29.07
C VAL A 462 -8.54 -12.72 29.69
N SER A 463 -8.87 -11.70 28.91
CA SER A 463 -9.81 -10.64 29.27
C SER A 463 -10.82 -10.41 28.16
N ALA A 464 -12.03 -10.00 28.55
CA ALA A 464 -13.09 -9.58 27.64
C ALA A 464 -13.65 -8.22 28.06
N ASN A 465 -14.29 -7.49 27.14
CA ASN A 465 -15.15 -6.36 27.50
C ASN A 465 -16.41 -6.84 28.26
N ALA A 466 -17.22 -5.90 28.77
CA ALA A 466 -18.39 -6.20 29.61
C ALA A 466 -19.44 -7.13 28.96
N ASN A 467 -19.45 -7.25 27.63
CA ASN A 467 -20.36 -8.12 26.90
C ASN A 467 -19.86 -9.58 26.78
N GLY A 468 -18.62 -9.87 27.19
CA GLY A 468 -18.01 -11.19 27.14
C GLY A 468 -17.82 -11.81 28.51
N ARG A 469 -18.23 -13.07 28.67
CA ARG A 469 -17.95 -13.88 29.85
C ARG A 469 -17.06 -15.05 29.49
N VAL A 470 -15.85 -15.08 30.03
CA VAL A 470 -14.91 -16.20 29.84
C VAL A 470 -15.38 -17.38 30.68
N LEU A 471 -15.84 -18.44 30.03
CA LEU A 471 -16.36 -19.66 30.67
C LEU A 471 -15.27 -20.70 30.89
N GLN A 472 -14.31 -20.76 29.99
CA GLN A 472 -13.23 -21.73 30.04
C GLN A 472 -11.95 -21.13 29.48
N THR A 473 -10.84 -21.39 30.16
CA THR A 473 -9.50 -21.07 29.68
C THR A 473 -8.55 -22.15 30.15
N LEU A 474 -7.89 -22.80 29.20
CA LEU A 474 -6.93 -23.86 29.46
C LEU A 474 -5.73 -23.70 28.53
N ALA A 475 -4.52 -23.68 29.08
CA ALA A 475 -3.27 -23.72 28.32
C ALA A 475 -2.55 -25.05 28.56
N TYR A 476 -2.11 -25.72 27.50
CA TYR A 476 -1.46 -27.03 27.59
C TYR A 476 -0.53 -27.29 26.39
N PRO A 477 0.51 -28.13 26.53
CA PRO A 477 1.36 -28.51 25.40
C PRO A 477 0.56 -29.29 24.34
N ASN A 478 0.81 -28.98 23.07
CA ASN A 478 0.35 -29.73 21.91
C ASN A 478 1.53 -30.53 21.32
N PRO A 479 1.65 -31.84 21.63
CA PRO A 479 2.82 -32.64 21.23
C PRO A 479 2.90 -32.88 19.73
N ALA A 480 1.77 -32.83 18.99
CA ALA A 480 1.74 -33.13 17.56
C ALA A 480 2.48 -32.07 16.74
N THR A 481 2.38 -30.81 17.13
CA THR A 481 3.00 -29.67 16.44
C THR A 481 4.11 -29.00 17.25
N ARG A 482 4.39 -29.50 18.47
CA ARG A 482 5.32 -28.90 19.45
C ARG A 482 4.98 -27.42 19.73
N THR A 483 3.70 -27.12 19.88
CA THR A 483 3.18 -25.78 20.22
C THR A 483 2.55 -25.78 21.62
N TRP A 484 2.23 -24.61 22.15
CA TRP A 484 1.33 -24.46 23.29
C TRP A 484 -0.07 -24.12 22.80
N ARG A 485 -1.05 -24.90 23.23
CA ARG A 485 -2.46 -24.71 22.84
C ARG A 485 -3.24 -24.05 23.96
N VAL A 486 -4.02 -23.04 23.60
CA VAL A 486 -5.04 -22.43 24.45
C VAL A 486 -6.42 -22.83 23.94
N THR A 487 -7.23 -23.41 24.81
CA THR A 487 -8.68 -23.56 24.61
C THR A 487 -9.38 -22.46 25.38
N LEU A 488 -10.12 -21.60 24.67
CA LEU A 488 -10.88 -20.48 25.22
C LEU A 488 -12.36 -20.63 24.85
N ARG A 489 -13.25 -20.68 25.84
CA ARG A 489 -14.70 -20.58 25.62
C ARG A 489 -15.22 -19.27 26.18
N VAL A 490 -15.94 -18.53 25.35
CA VAL A 490 -16.50 -17.23 25.70
C VAL A 490 -17.99 -17.26 25.42
N GLU A 491 -18.77 -16.80 26.37
CA GLU A 491 -20.18 -16.53 26.20
C GLU A 491 -20.41 -15.05 25.90
N ARG A 492 -21.22 -14.78 24.88
CA ARG A 492 -21.70 -13.44 24.58
C ARG A 492 -22.98 -13.16 25.39
N VAL A 493 -23.01 -12.05 26.12
CA VAL A 493 -24.16 -11.67 26.96
C VAL A 493 -25.30 -11.10 26.11
N ASP A 494 -25.00 -10.18 25.19
CA ASP A 494 -25.91 -9.61 24.20
C ASP A 494 -25.42 -9.92 22.78
N ALA A 495 -26.24 -10.66 22.02
CA ALA A 495 -25.95 -11.09 20.65
C ALA A 495 -25.74 -9.94 19.66
N THR A 496 -26.35 -8.78 19.93
CA THR A 496 -26.30 -7.61 19.06
C THR A 496 -25.05 -6.76 19.25
N GLN A 497 -24.28 -7.04 20.30
CA GLN A 497 -23.08 -6.30 20.66
C GLN A 497 -21.82 -7.14 20.42
N PRO A 498 -20.70 -6.51 20.02
CA PRO A 498 -19.45 -7.21 19.89
C PRO A 498 -18.85 -7.63 21.24
N VAL A 499 -18.00 -8.66 21.22
CA VAL A 499 -17.11 -9.00 22.34
C VAL A 499 -15.65 -8.83 21.90
N GLU A 500 -14.93 -7.93 22.55
CA GLU A 500 -13.49 -7.75 22.34
C GLU A 500 -12.74 -8.64 23.33
N LEU A 501 -11.87 -9.49 22.81
CA LEU A 501 -11.08 -10.47 23.55
C LEU A 501 -9.60 -10.14 23.46
N ARG A 502 -8.89 -10.35 24.56
CA ARG A 502 -7.43 -10.38 24.60
C ARG A 502 -6.98 -11.67 25.27
N ALA A 503 -5.96 -12.34 24.73
CA ALA A 503 -5.36 -13.53 25.31
C ALA A 503 -3.85 -13.54 25.10
N PHE A 504 -3.08 -13.84 26.15
CA PHE A 504 -1.63 -14.07 26.07
C PHE A 504 -1.20 -15.18 27.01
N LEU A 505 -0.01 -15.73 26.81
CA LEU A 505 0.58 -16.75 27.67
C LEU A 505 1.52 -16.12 28.70
N GLN A 506 1.43 -16.62 29.92
CA GLN A 506 2.26 -16.23 31.04
C GLN A 506 2.92 -17.47 31.66
N HIS A 507 4.21 -17.37 31.96
CA HIS A 507 4.92 -18.31 32.81
C HIS A 507 5.37 -17.58 34.07
N ASN A 508 4.98 -18.09 35.24
CA ASN A 508 5.11 -17.36 36.51
C ASN A 508 4.47 -15.97 36.42
N ASN A 509 5.26 -14.90 36.49
CA ASN A 509 4.81 -13.52 36.35
C ASN A 509 5.19 -12.91 34.99
N ASP A 510 5.92 -13.63 34.14
CA ASP A 510 6.46 -13.11 32.89
C ASP A 510 5.55 -13.45 31.71
N THR A 511 5.24 -12.45 30.90
CA THR A 511 4.54 -12.63 29.63
C THR A 511 5.48 -13.31 28.63
N VAL A 512 5.08 -14.48 28.13
CA VAL A 512 5.91 -15.33 27.24
C VAL A 512 5.40 -15.40 25.81
N SER A 513 4.38 -14.62 25.45
CA SER A 513 3.88 -14.49 24.08
C SER A 513 3.46 -13.05 23.75
N GLU A 514 3.15 -12.79 22.49
CA GLU A 514 2.31 -11.65 22.09
C GLU A 514 0.89 -11.77 22.65
N THR A 515 0.12 -10.68 22.53
CA THR A 515 -1.30 -10.64 22.85
C THR A 515 -2.14 -10.89 21.60
N TRP A 516 -2.83 -12.03 21.57
CA TRP A 516 -3.92 -12.27 20.63
C TRP A 516 -5.10 -11.35 20.97
N THR A 517 -5.59 -10.59 19.99
CA THR A 517 -6.77 -9.74 20.12
C THR A 517 -7.83 -10.14 19.10
N HIS A 518 -9.08 -10.28 19.51
CA HIS A 518 -10.14 -10.80 18.62
C HIS A 518 -11.48 -10.18 18.92
N LEU A 519 -12.25 -9.97 17.85
CA LEU A 519 -13.59 -9.43 17.91
C LEU A 519 -14.55 -10.51 17.51
N LEU A 520 -15.30 -10.98 18.49
CA LEU A 520 -16.47 -11.78 18.23
C LEU A 520 -17.57 -10.82 17.77
N LEU A 521 -17.78 -10.77 16.45
CA LEU A 521 -18.74 -9.90 15.76
C LEU A 521 -20.18 -10.11 16.27
N PRO A 522 -21.06 -9.10 16.18
CA PRO A 522 -22.50 -9.28 16.38
C PRO A 522 -23.08 -10.35 15.45
N GLU A 523 -24.17 -10.99 15.87
CA GLU A 523 -24.92 -11.99 15.08
C GLU A 523 -26.27 -11.46 14.58
#